data_AF-A0A812XKI2-F1
#
_entry.id   AF-A0A812XKI2-F1
#
_cell.length_a   1.000
_cell.length_b   1.000
_cell.length_c   1.000
_cell.angle_alpha   90.00
_cell.angle_beta   90.00
_cell.angle_gamma   90.00
#
_symmetry.space_group_name_H-M   'P 1'
#
loop_
_entity.id
_entity.type
_entity.pdbx_description
1 polymer ?
#
loop_
_entity_poly.entity_id
_entity_poly.type
_entity_poly.pdbx_seq_one_letter_code
_entity_poly.pdbx_strand_id
1 'polypeptide(L)'
;MTQMMGLICVVQYAFAAVALETLGHQSPRGFATFPEAAMSLLQILLNADGTTMAREAVHKARPATIVIFIGYYAIAVLVVVNLVTALMIEFYRASLAENVEKREARQSEITRQVQDLLREMEVVENLGFEVAGSKETGIERLREKFLGRGQADVVDEELLRQVQKEVPLRDLLSLHRSKSGSNFAGSNPTTPGSGVH
;
A
#
# COMPACT_ATOMS: atom_id res chain seq x y z
N MET A 1 -3.01 -11.36 12.29
CA MET A 1 -2.51 -12.70 11.94
C MET A 1 -3.20 -13.87 12.67
N THR A 2 -3.29 -13.91 14.00
CA THR A 2 -3.76 -15.10 14.75
C THR A 2 -5.15 -15.62 14.36
N GLN A 3 -6.09 -14.72 14.08
CA GLN A 3 -7.45 -15.09 13.65
C GLN A 3 -7.48 -15.75 12.26
N MET A 4 -6.63 -15.29 11.32
CA MET A 4 -6.53 -15.85 9.98
C MET A 4 -5.86 -17.23 10.00
N MET A 5 -4.79 -17.37 10.78
CA MET A 5 -4.12 -18.65 11.00
C MET A 5 -5.08 -19.68 11.62
N GLY A 6 -5.87 -19.25 12.61
CA GLY A 6 -6.90 -20.09 13.22
C GLY A 6 -7.95 -20.58 12.21
N LEU A 7 -8.43 -19.69 11.34
CA LEU A 7 -9.42 -20.04 10.31
C LEU A 7 -8.87 -21.08 9.32
N ILE A 8 -7.61 -20.95 8.88
CA ILE A 8 -6.96 -21.94 8.01
C ILE A 8 -6.88 -23.30 8.70
N CYS A 9 -6.42 -23.34 9.96
CA CYS A 9 -6.30 -24.58 10.71
C CYS A 9 -7.66 -25.28 10.85
N VAL A 10 -8.73 -24.52 11.13
CA VAL A 10 -10.09 -25.06 11.23
C VAL A 10 -10.58 -25.60 9.89
N VAL A 11 -10.37 -24.86 8.80
CA VAL A 11 -10.76 -25.29 7.45
C VAL A 11 -10.00 -26.55 7.05
N GLN A 12 -8.66 -26.55 7.20
CA GLN A 12 -7.82 -27.70 6.90
C GLN A 12 -8.22 -28.92 7.73
N TYR A 13 -8.51 -28.73 9.02
CA TYR A 13 -8.98 -29.79 9.91
C TYR A 13 -10.32 -30.38 9.44
N ALA A 14 -11.29 -29.53 9.12
CA ALA A 14 -12.62 -29.95 8.67
C ALA A 14 -12.52 -30.78 7.38
N PHE A 15 -11.73 -30.32 6.41
CA PHE A 15 -11.54 -31.06 5.16
C PHE A 15 -10.74 -32.35 5.33
N ALA A 16 -9.72 -32.37 6.21
CA ALA A 16 -9.00 -33.60 6.53
C ALA A 16 -9.90 -34.64 7.21
N ALA A 17 -10.80 -34.21 8.09
CA ALA A 17 -11.79 -35.10 8.72
C ALA A 17 -12.78 -35.66 7.69
N VAL A 18 -13.30 -34.82 6.80
CA VAL A 18 -14.20 -35.26 5.70
C VAL A 18 -13.48 -36.22 4.75
N ALA A 19 -12.22 -35.94 4.39
CA ALA A 19 -11.43 -36.81 3.54
C ALA A 19 -11.14 -38.15 4.21
N LEU A 20 -10.78 -38.17 5.49
CA LEU A 20 -10.57 -39.39 6.26
C LEU A 20 -11.85 -40.27 6.27
N GLU A 21 -13.01 -39.68 6.52
CA GLU A 21 -14.28 -40.42 6.57
C GLU A 21 -14.69 -40.96 5.19
N THR A 22 -14.56 -40.14 4.15
CA THR A 22 -15.02 -40.49 2.80
C THR A 22 -14.06 -41.40 2.03
N LEU A 23 -12.75 -41.19 2.20
CA LEU A 23 -11.70 -41.86 1.44
C LEU A 23 -10.92 -42.89 2.25
N GLY A 24 -10.89 -42.80 3.58
CA GLY A 24 -10.07 -43.68 4.42
C GLY A 24 -10.43 -45.16 4.27
N HIS A 25 -11.71 -45.46 4.01
CA HIS A 25 -12.16 -46.83 3.72
C HIS A 25 -11.91 -47.28 2.27
N GLN A 26 -11.82 -46.37 1.31
CA GLN A 26 -11.76 -46.69 -0.13
C GLN A 26 -10.33 -46.65 -0.70
N SER A 27 -9.48 -45.79 -0.16
CA SER A 27 -8.06 -45.68 -0.52
C SER A 27 -7.23 -45.51 0.74
N PRO A 28 -6.89 -46.62 1.44
CA PRO A 28 -6.08 -46.56 2.65
C PRO A 28 -4.67 -45.98 2.40
N ARG A 29 -4.21 -45.96 1.14
CA ARG A 29 -2.97 -45.29 0.78
C ARG A 29 -3.18 -43.77 0.77
N GLY A 30 -2.69 -43.09 1.81
CA GLY A 30 -2.73 -41.63 1.96
C GLY A 30 -3.91 -41.07 2.77
N PHE A 31 -4.97 -41.85 2.97
CA PHE A 31 -6.15 -41.42 3.74
C PHE A 31 -6.48 -42.35 4.92
N ALA A 32 -5.60 -43.28 5.30
CA ALA A 32 -5.87 -44.21 6.40
C ALA A 32 -5.91 -43.52 7.77
N THR A 33 -5.08 -42.50 7.96
CA THR A 33 -5.01 -41.74 9.22
C THR A 33 -5.22 -40.26 8.97
N PHE A 34 -5.70 -39.55 9.99
CA PHE A 34 -5.90 -38.10 9.93
C PHE A 34 -4.68 -37.29 9.45
N PRO A 35 -3.46 -37.47 10.01
CA PRO A 35 -2.28 -36.71 9.56
C PRO A 35 -1.87 -37.05 8.12
N GLU A 36 -2.04 -38.30 7.68
CA GLU A 36 -1.79 -38.68 6.29
C GLU A 36 -2.80 -38.01 5.36
N ALA A 37 -4.10 -38.04 5.70
CA ALA A 37 -5.15 -37.38 4.93
C ALA A 37 -4.89 -35.87 4.80
N ALA A 38 -4.48 -35.22 5.89
CA ALA A 38 -4.12 -33.80 5.88
C ALA A 38 -2.93 -33.51 4.94
N MET A 39 -1.90 -34.35 4.94
CA MET A 39 -0.76 -34.19 4.03
C MET A 39 -1.11 -34.49 2.59
N SER A 40 -1.90 -35.53 2.31
CA SER A 40 -2.36 -35.82 0.95
C SER A 40 -3.24 -34.71 0.39
N LEU A 41 -4.12 -34.12 1.21
CA LEU A 41 -4.89 -32.93 0.84
C LEU A 41 -4.01 -31.71 0.59
N LEU A 42 -2.92 -31.54 1.34
CA LEU A 42 -1.94 -30.48 1.10
C LEU A 42 -1.17 -30.71 -0.21
N GLN A 43 -0.76 -31.95 -0.50
CA GLN A 43 -0.12 -32.31 -1.76
C GLN A 43 -1.05 -32.08 -2.97
N ILE A 44 -2.35 -32.34 -2.81
CA ILE A 44 -3.37 -32.03 -3.81
C ILE A 44 -3.48 -30.52 -4.03
N LEU A 45 -3.51 -29.74 -2.94
CA LEU A 45 -3.57 -28.28 -3.01
C LEU A 45 -2.34 -27.69 -3.71
N LEU A 46 -1.14 -28.22 -3.43
CA LEU A 46 0.12 -27.78 -4.02
C LEU A 46 0.40 -28.35 -5.40
N ASN A 47 -0.47 -29.24 -5.90
CA ASN A 47 -0.28 -29.97 -7.16
C ASN A 47 1.06 -30.73 -7.26
N ALA A 48 1.64 -31.12 -6.13
CA ALA A 48 2.96 -31.77 -6.07
C ALA A 48 2.90 -33.24 -6.54
N ASP A 49 1.79 -33.93 -6.22
CA ASP A 49 1.45 -35.29 -6.69
C ASP A 49 -0.07 -35.55 -6.59
N GLY A 50 -0.86 -34.47 -6.52
CA GLY A 50 -2.28 -34.55 -6.26
C GLY A 50 -3.08 -35.28 -7.33
N THR A 51 -2.67 -35.14 -8.59
CA THR A 51 -3.40 -35.68 -9.73
C THR A 51 -3.25 -37.19 -9.84
N THR A 52 -2.08 -37.74 -9.52
CA THR A 52 -1.83 -39.20 -9.52
C THR A 52 -2.54 -39.86 -8.34
N MET A 53 -2.45 -39.27 -7.15
CA MET A 53 -3.16 -39.72 -5.95
C MET A 53 -4.68 -39.65 -6.09
N ALA A 54 -5.21 -38.51 -6.56
CA ALA A 54 -6.65 -38.36 -6.78
C ALA A 54 -7.15 -39.32 -7.86
N ARG A 55 -6.38 -39.54 -8.93
CA ARG A 55 -6.74 -40.48 -9.98
C ARG A 55 -6.72 -41.93 -9.49
N GLU A 56 -5.75 -42.33 -8.68
CA GLU A 56 -5.70 -43.65 -8.07
C GLU A 56 -6.88 -43.86 -7.09
N ALA A 57 -7.17 -42.85 -6.27
CA ALA A 57 -8.31 -42.86 -5.37
C ALA A 57 -9.63 -42.98 -6.14
N VAL A 58 -9.81 -42.20 -7.22
CA VAL A 58 -10.99 -42.23 -8.07
C VAL A 58 -11.16 -43.55 -8.83
N HIS A 59 -10.07 -44.16 -9.30
CA HIS A 59 -10.14 -45.46 -9.97
C HIS A 59 -10.53 -46.61 -9.03
N LYS A 60 -10.15 -46.51 -7.75
CA LYS A 60 -10.49 -47.50 -6.71
C LYS A 60 -11.83 -47.21 -6.02
N ALA A 61 -12.27 -45.96 -6.04
CA ALA A 61 -13.49 -45.47 -5.42
C ALA A 61 -14.68 -45.43 -6.38
N ARG A 62 -15.83 -44.99 -5.86
CA ARG A 62 -17.01 -44.66 -6.68
C ARG A 62 -16.72 -43.41 -7.55
N PRO A 63 -17.29 -43.32 -8.76
CA PRO A 63 -17.11 -42.14 -9.63
C PRO A 63 -17.58 -40.82 -8.99
N ALA A 64 -18.48 -40.88 -8.00
CA ALA A 64 -18.93 -39.71 -7.22
C ALA A 64 -17.80 -39.04 -6.43
N THR A 65 -16.70 -39.74 -6.14
CA THR A 65 -15.56 -39.22 -5.37
C THR A 65 -14.81 -38.09 -6.10
N ILE A 66 -14.87 -38.04 -7.44
CA ILE A 66 -14.29 -36.94 -8.24
C ILE A 66 -14.88 -35.59 -7.82
N VAL A 67 -16.19 -35.54 -7.57
CA VAL A 67 -16.89 -34.30 -7.22
C VAL A 67 -16.41 -33.76 -5.87
N ILE A 68 -16.06 -34.65 -4.93
CA ILE A 68 -15.51 -34.28 -3.62
C ILE A 68 -14.13 -33.65 -3.79
N PHE A 69 -13.26 -34.23 -4.62
CA PHE A 69 -11.93 -33.66 -4.88
C PHE A 69 -11.99 -32.30 -5.57
N ILE A 70 -12.86 -32.13 -6.57
CA ILE A 70 -13.04 -30.85 -7.25
C ILE A 70 -13.62 -29.80 -6.29
N GLY A 71 -14.62 -30.17 -5.48
CA GLY A 71 -15.21 -29.29 -4.48
C GLY A 71 -14.21 -28.88 -3.40
N TYR A 72 -13.41 -29.82 -2.89
CA TYR A 72 -12.30 -29.55 -1.98
C TYR A 72 -11.31 -28.57 -2.62
N TYR A 73 -10.86 -28.86 -3.84
CA TYR A 73 -9.87 -28.04 -4.52
C TYR A 73 -10.37 -26.61 -4.73
N ALA A 74 -11.61 -26.43 -5.19
CA ALA A 74 -12.21 -25.11 -5.39
C ALA A 74 -12.26 -24.31 -4.08
N ILE A 75 -12.73 -24.92 -2.98
CA ILE A 75 -12.82 -24.24 -1.69
C ILE A 75 -11.43 -23.96 -1.11
N ALA A 76 -10.52 -24.94 -1.18
CA ALA A 76 -9.18 -24.81 -0.66
C ALA A 76 -8.39 -23.70 -1.39
N VAL A 77 -8.51 -23.60 -2.71
CA VAL A 77 -7.91 -22.51 -3.48
C VAL A 77 -8.50 -21.16 -3.09
N LEU A 78 -9.83 -21.04 -2.93
CA LEU A 78 -10.44 -19.79 -2.48
C LEU A 78 -9.94 -19.36 -1.10
N VAL A 79 -9.77 -20.31 -0.17
CA VAL A 79 -9.25 -20.04 1.18
C VAL A 79 -7.78 -19.61 1.12
N VAL A 80 -6.95 -20.29 0.33
CA VAL A 80 -5.54 -19.93 0.15
C VAL A 80 -5.39 -18.56 -0.53
N VAL A 81 -6.19 -18.26 -1.56
CA VAL A 81 -6.16 -16.94 -2.22
C VAL A 81 -6.59 -15.83 -1.26
N ASN A 82 -7.62 -16.06 -0.45
CA ASN A 82 -8.05 -15.10 0.56
C ASN A 82 -6.96 -14.88 1.63
N LEU A 83 -6.26 -15.94 2.02
CA LEU A 83 -5.11 -15.84 2.92
C LEU A 83 -3.98 -15.00 2.33
N VAL A 84 -3.56 -15.33 1.11
CA VAL A 84 -2.48 -14.61 0.42
C VAL A 84 -2.85 -13.14 0.26
N THR A 85 -4.11 -12.84 -0.04
CA THR A 85 -4.64 -11.47 -0.14
C THR A 85 -4.57 -10.75 1.21
N ALA A 86 -5.02 -11.38 2.30
CA ALA A 86 -4.96 -10.80 3.63
C ALA A 86 -3.51 -10.50 4.06
N LEU A 87 -2.59 -11.42 3.77
CA LEU A 87 -1.16 -11.28 4.05
C LEU A 87 -0.51 -10.19 3.18
N MET A 88 -0.89 -10.09 1.90
CA MET A 88 -0.50 -8.99 1.01
C MET A 88 -0.97 -7.64 1.56
N ILE A 89 -2.21 -7.53 2.02
CA ILE A 89 -2.73 -6.30 2.61
C ILE A 89 -1.95 -5.94 3.89
N GLU A 90 -1.63 -6.92 4.72
CA GLU A 90 -0.87 -6.70 5.95
C GLU A 90 0.55 -6.22 5.65
N PHE A 91 1.25 -6.82 4.69
CA PHE A 91 2.55 -6.34 4.24
C PHE A 91 2.49 -4.96 3.58
N TYR A 92 1.45 -4.71 2.78
CA TYR A 92 1.25 -3.40 2.17
C TYR A 92 1.03 -2.34 3.23
N ARG A 93 0.23 -2.62 4.26
CA ARG A 93 0.00 -1.73 5.41
C ARG A 93 1.27 -1.51 6.22
N ALA A 94 2.05 -2.56 6.48
CA ALA A 94 3.32 -2.44 7.19
C ALA A 94 4.32 -1.56 6.41
N SER A 95 4.41 -1.76 5.10
CA SER A 95 5.24 -0.93 4.23
C SER A 95 4.74 0.52 4.15
N LEU A 96 3.43 0.74 4.09
CA LEU A 96 2.85 2.09 4.14
C LEU A 96 3.14 2.78 5.48
N ALA A 97 2.97 2.07 6.60
CA ALA A 97 3.25 2.62 7.92
C ALA A 97 4.72 3.03 8.06
N GLU A 98 5.66 2.20 7.62
CA GLU A 98 7.09 2.53 7.62
C GLU A 98 7.40 3.75 6.74
N ASN A 99 6.73 3.87 5.59
CA ASN A 99 6.91 5.01 4.69
C ASN A 99 6.29 6.30 5.23
N VAL A 100 5.19 6.21 5.98
CA VAL A 100 4.56 7.36 6.65
C VAL A 100 5.45 7.83 7.80
N GLU A 101 5.94 6.92 8.65
CA GLU A 101 6.85 7.27 9.76
C GLU A 101 8.14 7.95 9.25
N LYS A 102 8.73 7.44 8.15
CA LYS A 102 9.89 8.07 7.51
C LYS A 102 9.57 9.45 6.94
N ARG A 103 8.36 9.66 6.41
CA ARG A 103 7.93 10.97 5.89
C ARG A 103 7.67 11.97 7.01
N GLU A 104 7.04 11.54 8.10
CA GLU A 104 6.81 12.39 9.28
C GLU A 104 8.13 12.74 9.99
N ALA A 105 9.07 11.79 10.10
CA ALA A 105 10.41 12.06 10.61
C ALA A 105 11.12 13.15 9.79
N ARG A 106 11.13 13.02 8.45
CA ARG A 106 11.70 14.04 7.56
C ARG A 106 10.98 15.38 7.66
N GLN A 107 9.65 15.39 7.75
CA GLN A 107 8.90 16.64 7.90
C GLN A 107 9.20 17.34 9.23
N SER A 108 9.36 16.59 10.31
CA SER A 108 9.74 17.15 11.62
C SER A 108 11.15 17.74 11.60
N GLU A 109 12.08 17.10 10.88
CA GLU A 109 13.44 17.59 10.70
C GLU A 109 13.48 18.87 9.86
N ILE A 110 12.74 18.90 8.74
CA ILE A 110 12.63 20.11 7.89
C ILE A 110 12.00 21.26 8.68
N THR A 111 10.96 21.00 9.47
CA THR A 111 10.30 22.03 10.29
C THR A 111 11.25 22.60 11.33
N ARG A 112 12.08 21.76 11.96
CA ARG A 112 13.14 22.21 12.88
C ARG A 112 14.19 23.05 12.17
N GLN A 113 14.67 22.61 11.01
CA GLN A 113 15.63 23.38 10.22
C GLN A 113 15.10 24.76 9.82
N VAL A 114 13.83 24.82 9.41
CA VAL A 114 13.17 26.10 9.09
C VAL A 114 13.06 26.99 10.33
N GLN A 115 12.70 26.42 11.49
CA GLN A 115 12.61 27.18 12.73
C GLN A 115 13.97 27.71 13.22
N ASP A 116 15.02 26.92 13.09
CA ASP A 116 16.39 27.35 13.43
C ASP A 116 16.87 28.45 12.48
N LEU A 117 16.61 28.32 11.17
CA LEU A 117 16.92 29.37 10.18
C LEU A 117 16.17 30.67 10.47
N LEU A 118 14.89 30.61 10.81
CA LEU A 118 14.11 31.80 11.17
C LEU A 118 14.65 32.47 12.43
N ARG A 119 15.06 31.68 13.42
CA ARG A 119 15.68 32.20 14.65
C ARG A 119 17.04 32.85 14.37
N GLU A 120 17.85 32.28 13.49
CA GLU A 120 19.12 32.88 13.06
C GLU A 120 18.88 34.22 12.35
N MET A 121 17.88 34.28 11.46
CA MET A 121 17.49 35.54 10.79
C MET A 121 16.98 36.61 11.77
N GLU A 122 16.19 36.24 12.78
CA GLU A 122 15.71 37.17 13.81
C GLU A 122 16.86 37.73 14.65
N VAL A 123 17.84 36.90 14.99
CA VAL A 123 19.05 37.35 15.71
C VAL A 123 19.87 38.31 14.83
N VAL A 124 20.01 38.03 13.54
CA VAL A 124 20.67 38.92 12.58
C VAL A 124 19.89 40.22 12.38
N GLU A 125 18.56 40.19 12.41
CA GLU A 125 17.70 41.38 12.32
C GLU A 125 17.81 42.26 13.57
N ASN A 126 17.79 41.66 14.76
CA ASN A 126 17.99 42.37 16.03
C ASN A 126 19.41 42.94 16.17
N LEU A 127 20.44 42.25 15.65
CA LEU A 127 21.80 42.78 15.55
C LEU A 127 21.94 43.81 14.41
N GLY A 128 21.06 43.75 13.40
CA GLY A 128 21.01 44.67 12.27
C GLY A 128 20.35 46.01 12.57
N PHE A 129 19.57 46.12 13.66
CA PHE A 129 18.91 47.37 14.05
C PHE A 129 19.86 48.39 14.71
N GLU A 130 21.05 47.97 15.18
CA GLU A 130 22.10 48.90 15.63
C GLU A 130 22.97 49.45 14.50
N VAL A 131 22.78 48.98 13.26
CA VAL A 131 23.57 49.42 12.09
C VAL A 131 22.66 49.99 11.00
N ALA A 132 21.79 50.92 11.36
CA ALA A 132 21.02 51.75 10.43
C ALA A 132 21.90 52.71 9.57
N GLY A 133 23.21 52.47 9.47
CA GLY A 133 24.16 53.17 8.59
C GLY A 133 24.81 52.29 7.52
N SER A 134 24.50 50.99 7.42
CA SER A 134 25.28 50.04 6.59
C SER A 134 24.42 49.18 5.66
N LYS A 135 23.33 49.74 5.10
CA LYS A 135 22.44 49.00 4.17
C LYS A 135 23.04 48.76 2.78
N GLU A 136 24.04 49.55 2.35
CA GLU A 136 24.64 49.36 1.01
C GLU A 136 25.71 48.25 0.98
N THR A 137 26.49 48.07 2.04
CA THR A 137 27.60 47.10 2.03
C THR A 137 27.16 45.65 2.22
N GLY A 138 25.98 45.41 2.79
CA GLY A 138 25.44 44.07 3.01
C GLY A 138 24.99 43.39 1.72
N ILE A 139 24.30 44.14 0.85
CA ILE A 139 23.83 43.63 -0.44
C ILE A 139 25.02 43.40 -1.39
N GLU A 140 26.03 44.27 -1.38
CA GLU A 140 27.24 44.05 -2.16
C GLU A 140 28.05 42.85 -1.66
N ARG A 141 28.16 42.62 -0.35
CA ARG A 141 28.80 41.41 0.20
C ARG A 141 28.04 40.12 -0.10
N LEU A 142 26.71 40.13 -0.12
CA LEU A 142 25.93 38.98 -0.57
C LEU A 142 26.15 38.75 -2.07
N ARG A 143 26.12 39.80 -2.89
CA ARG A 143 26.36 39.71 -4.34
C ARG A 143 27.77 39.18 -4.64
N GLU A 144 28.79 39.62 -3.90
CA GLU A 144 30.17 39.16 -4.04
C GLU A 144 30.35 37.71 -3.55
N LYS A 145 29.65 37.28 -2.48
CA LYS A 145 29.66 35.87 -2.05
C LYS A 145 28.89 34.94 -2.99
N PHE A 146 27.85 35.42 -3.66
CA PHE A 146 27.10 34.62 -4.64
C PHE A 146 27.80 34.56 -6.00
N LEU A 147 28.41 35.65 -6.45
CA LEU A 147 29.13 35.70 -7.73
C LEU A 147 30.59 35.24 -7.63
N GLY A 148 31.27 35.49 -6.50
CA GLY A 148 32.65 35.06 -6.24
C GLY A 148 32.77 33.57 -5.89
N ARG A 149 31.66 32.92 -5.52
CA ARG A 149 31.57 31.46 -5.41
C ARG A 149 31.10 30.80 -6.71
N GLY A 150 31.09 31.57 -7.82
CA GLY A 150 30.97 31.08 -9.19
C GLY A 150 32.24 30.34 -9.65
N GLN A 151 32.73 29.42 -8.81
CA GLN A 151 33.60 28.35 -9.27
C GLN A 151 32.67 27.21 -9.66
N ALA A 152 32.53 27.09 -10.97
CA ALA A 152 32.04 25.98 -11.77
C ALA A 152 31.61 24.72 -11.02
N ASP A 153 30.44 24.20 -11.40
CA ASP A 153 30.12 22.76 -11.43
C ASP A 153 29.10 22.20 -10.41
N VAL A 154 28.13 22.99 -9.92
CA VAL A 154 27.01 22.42 -9.13
C VAL A 154 25.65 23.10 -9.37
N VAL A 155 25.37 23.46 -10.62
CA VAL A 155 23.96 23.48 -11.07
C VAL A 155 23.81 22.24 -11.92
N ASP A 156 23.52 21.12 -11.27
CA ASP A 156 23.21 19.85 -11.94
C ASP A 156 22.09 20.10 -12.95
N GLU A 157 22.46 20.11 -14.23
CA GLU A 157 21.52 20.20 -15.35
C GLU A 157 20.53 19.03 -15.32
N GLU A 158 20.91 17.93 -14.65
CA GLU A 158 20.08 16.79 -14.28
C GLU A 158 18.94 17.16 -13.32
N LEU A 159 19.19 18.01 -12.32
CA LEU A 159 18.19 18.48 -11.35
C LEU A 159 17.18 19.43 -12.01
N LEU A 160 17.63 20.29 -12.92
CA LEU A 160 16.74 21.13 -13.73
C LEU A 160 15.89 20.29 -14.69
N ARG A 161 16.46 19.23 -15.28
CA ARG A 161 15.68 18.28 -16.09
C ARG A 161 14.69 17.47 -15.28
N GLN A 162 15.01 17.08 -14.05
CA GLN A 162 14.09 16.37 -13.17
C GLN A 162 12.89 17.24 -12.77
N VAL A 163 13.13 18.50 -12.39
CA VAL A 163 12.05 19.44 -12.06
C VAL A 163 11.20 19.77 -13.29
N GLN A 164 11.80 19.87 -14.48
CA GLN A 164 11.07 20.09 -15.72
C GLN A 164 10.24 18.87 -16.17
N LYS A 165 10.61 17.65 -15.72
CA LYS A 165 9.89 16.41 -16.02
C LYS A 165 8.77 16.11 -15.02
N GLU A 166 8.91 16.56 -13.77
CA GLU A 166 7.93 16.28 -12.70
C GLU A 166 6.81 17.32 -12.56
N VAL A 167 6.91 18.47 -13.23
CA VAL A 167 5.82 19.47 -13.21
C VAL A 167 5.32 19.76 -14.62
N PRO A 168 4.31 19.02 -15.12
CA PRO A 168 3.59 19.47 -16.30
C PRO A 168 2.92 20.81 -15.97
N LEU A 169 3.49 21.91 -16.48
CA LEU A 169 2.98 23.29 -16.38
C LEU A 169 1.49 23.45 -16.77
N ARG A 170 0.89 22.43 -17.38
CA ARG A 170 -0.56 22.37 -17.65
C ARG A 170 -1.42 22.25 -16.39
N ASP A 171 -0.93 21.61 -15.32
CA ASP A 171 -1.74 21.40 -14.10
C ASP A 171 -1.71 22.59 -13.14
N LEU A 172 -0.65 23.41 -13.15
CA LEU A 172 -0.64 24.64 -12.35
C LEU A 172 -1.57 25.72 -12.92
N LEU A 173 -1.77 25.76 -14.24
CA LEU A 173 -2.73 26.67 -14.88
C LEU A 173 -4.19 26.24 -14.68
N SER A 174 -4.47 24.94 -14.54
CA SER A 174 -5.83 24.46 -14.25
C SER A 174 -6.23 24.72 -12.80
N LEU A 175 -5.30 24.63 -11.84
CA LEU A 175 -5.55 24.98 -10.44
C LEU A 175 -5.85 26.47 -10.24
N HIS A 176 -5.15 27.34 -10.98
CA HIS A 176 -5.39 28.80 -10.87
C HIS A 176 -6.66 29.25 -11.59
N ARG A 177 -7.11 28.53 -12.63
CA ARG A 177 -8.36 28.82 -13.35
C ARG A 177 -9.60 28.34 -12.60
N SER A 178 -9.51 27.23 -11.88
CA SER A 178 -10.63 26.68 -11.08
C SER A 178 -11.02 27.60 -9.91
N LYS A 179 -10.04 28.25 -9.28
CA LYS A 179 -10.28 29.13 -8.12
C LYS A 179 -10.83 30.52 -8.48
N SER A 180 -10.81 30.91 -9.75
CA SER A 180 -11.29 32.23 -10.20
C SER A 180 -12.73 32.22 -10.74
N GLY A 181 -13.42 31.07 -10.74
CA GLY A 181 -14.72 30.92 -11.41
C GLY A 181 -15.96 30.74 -10.51
N SER A 182 -15.85 30.60 -9.18
CA SER A 182 -16.98 30.13 -8.35
C SER A 182 -17.77 31.21 -7.60
N ASN A 183 -17.60 32.50 -7.92
CA ASN A 183 -18.32 33.59 -7.26
C ASN A 183 -19.27 34.31 -8.24
N PHE A 184 -20.27 33.62 -8.80
CA PHE A 184 -21.49 34.29 -9.30
C PHE A 184 -22.62 33.29 -9.65
N ALA A 185 -23.40 32.89 -8.66
CA ALA A 185 -24.82 32.50 -8.79
C ALA A 185 -25.38 32.44 -7.36
N GLY A 186 -26.13 33.43 -6.88
CA GLY A 186 -27.30 33.98 -7.55
C GLY A 186 -28.51 33.20 -7.05
N SER A 187 -28.96 33.59 -5.87
CA SER A 187 -30.17 33.15 -5.17
C SER A 187 -31.43 33.22 -6.02
N ASN A 188 -32.31 32.22 -5.90
CA ASN A 188 -33.74 32.50 -5.76
C ASN A 188 -34.50 31.37 -5.02
N PRO A 189 -35.39 31.71 -4.06
CA PRO A 189 -36.25 30.77 -3.38
C PRO A 189 -37.69 30.83 -3.91
N THR A 190 -38.33 29.69 -4.17
CA THR A 190 -39.80 29.55 -4.23
C THR A 190 -40.22 28.10 -3.94
N THR A 191 -40.61 27.88 -2.68
CA THR A 191 -41.88 27.31 -2.14
C THR A 191 -42.81 26.40 -2.98
N PRO A 192 -43.78 25.66 -2.35
CA PRO A 192 -43.99 24.22 -2.53
C PRO A 192 -45.36 23.83 -3.13
N GLY A 193 -45.51 22.56 -3.51
CA GLY A 193 -46.81 21.88 -3.77
C GLY A 193 -46.58 20.36 -3.76
N SER A 194 -47.19 19.57 -2.87
CA SER A 194 -48.60 19.13 -2.82
C SER A 194 -48.94 18.07 -3.88
N GLY A 195 -49.49 16.93 -3.42
CA GLY A 195 -50.05 15.84 -4.24
C GLY A 195 -49.47 14.48 -3.82
N VAL A 196 -50.06 13.74 -2.86
CA VAL A 196 -51.24 12.86 -3.03
C VAL A 196 -51.02 11.82 -4.13
N HIS A 197 -50.62 10.60 -3.74
CA HIS A 197 -51.37 9.34 -3.94
C HIS A 197 -50.63 8.16 -3.31
#